data_AF-A0A850HB58-F1
#
_entry.id   AF-A0A850HB58-F1
#
_cell.length_a   1.000
_cell.length_b   1.000
_cell.length_c   1.000
_cell.angle_alpha   90.00
_cell.angle_beta   90.00
_cell.angle_gamma   90.00
#
_symmetry.space_group_name_H-M   'P 1'
#
loop_
_entity.id
_entity.type
_entity.pdbx_description
1 polymer ?
#
loop_
_entity_poly.entity_id
_entity_poly.type
_entity_poly.pdbx_seq_one_letter_code
_entity_poly.pdbx_strand_id
1 'polypeptide(L)' 'MVVSNDTALTIAGIGIALAVPATFMFANYIRKNVDYGEAQFRTKPEDSDDQDEA' A
#
# COMPACT_ATOMS: atom_id res chain seq x y z
N MET A 1 24.20 29.85 2.35
CA MET A 1 23.65 29.19 1.15
C MET A 1 22.33 29.89 0.83
N VAL A 2 22.26 30.64 -0.26
CA VAL A 2 20.99 31.23 -0.70
C VAL A 2 20.14 30.09 -1.25
N VAL A 3 19.08 29.72 -0.53
CA VAL A 3 18.04 28.85 -1.09
C VAL A 3 17.26 29.74 -2.04
N SER A 4 17.54 29.65 -3.35
CA SER A 4 16.68 30.30 -4.34
C SER A 4 15.27 29.72 -4.16
N ASN A 5 14.26 30.59 -4.07
CA ASN A 5 12.87 30.18 -3.95
C ASN A 5 12.49 29.17 -5.04
N ASP A 6 13.11 29.26 -6.22
CA ASP A 6 12.92 28.31 -7.31
C ASP A 6 13.35 26.88 -6.95
N THR A 7 14.44 26.71 -6.20
CA THR A 7 14.90 25.38 -5.78
C THR A 7 13.93 24.76 -4.78
N ALA A 8 13.48 25.55 -3.80
CA ALA A 8 12.50 25.09 -2.80
C ALA A 8 11.14 24.79 -3.44
N LEU A 9 10.67 25.66 -4.35
CA LEU A 9 9.42 25.49 -5.08
C LEU A 9 9.46 24.26 -5.99
N THR A 10 10.60 24.00 -6.64
CA THR A 10 10.80 22.81 -7.48
C THR A 10 10.72 21.53 -6.65
N ILE A 11 11.41 21.48 -5.51
CA ILE A 11 11.38 20.32 -4.60
C ILE A 11 9.95 20.09 -4.07
N ALA A 12 9.26 21.16 -3.67
CA ALA A 12 7.88 21.06 -3.21
C ALA A 12 6.95 20.54 -4.31
N GLY A 13 7.09 21.04 -5.55
CA GLY A 13 6.31 20.57 -6.71
C GLY A 13 6.54 19.09 -7.01
N ILE A 14 7.79 18.62 -6.97
CA ILE A 14 8.13 17.20 -7.12
C ILE A 14 7.52 16.37 -5.99
N GLY A 15 7.64 16.85 -4.74
CA GLY A 15 7.06 16.17 -3.58
C GLY A 15 5.54 16.00 -3.70
N ILE A 16 4.83 17.05 -4.12
CA ILE A 16 3.38 17.00 -4.34
C ILE A 16 3.03 16.04 -5.47
N ALA A 17 3.74 16.11 -6.60
CA ALA A 17 3.50 15.24 -7.75
C ALA A 17 3.71 13.76 -7.41
N LEU A 18 4.69 13.46 -6.56
CA LEU A 18 5.01 12.08 -6.16
C LEU A 18 4.21 11.58 -4.95
N ALA A 19 3.59 12.44 -4.16
CA ALA A 19 2.89 12.04 -2.94
C ALA A 19 1.82 10.97 -3.18
N VAL A 20 0.97 11.17 -4.20
CA VAL A 20 -0.10 10.24 -4.56
C VAL A 20 0.48 8.89 -5.03
N PRO A 21 1.29 8.80 -6.10
CA PRO A 21 1.81 7.53 -6.57
C PRO A 21 2.67 6.82 -5.51
N ALA A 22 3.46 7.56 -4.72
CA ALA A 22 4.25 6.96 -3.63
C ALA A 22 3.37 6.31 -2.57
N THR A 23 2.24 6.94 -2.20
CA THR A 23 1.28 6.37 -1.26
C THR A 23 0.68 5.06 -1.78
N PHE A 24 0.29 5.01 -3.06
CA PHE A 24 -0.24 3.78 -3.68
C PHE A 24 0.83 2.68 -3.79
N MET A 25 2.06 3.03 -4.15
CA MET A 25 3.19 2.08 -4.19
C MET A 25 3.46 1.52 -2.80
N PHE A 26 3.46 2.37 -1.77
CA PHE A 26 3.64 1.95 -0.39
C PHE A 26 2.51 1.03 0.09
N ALA A 27 1.25 1.39 -0.18
CA ALA A 27 0.10 0.53 0.15
C ALA A 27 0.17 -0.84 -0.55
N ASN A 28 0.55 -0.88 -1.82
CA ASN A 28 0.75 -2.11 -2.57
C ASN A 28 1.93 -2.93 -2.04
N TYR A 29 3.00 -2.27 -1.61
CA TYR A 29 4.13 -2.92 -0.96
C TYR A 29 3.70 -3.60 0.35
N ILE A 30 2.97 -2.90 1.21
CA ILE A 30 2.42 -3.45 2.45
C ILE A 30 1.52 -4.65 2.15
N ARG A 31 0.59 -4.52 1.18
CA ARG A 31 -0.30 -5.61 0.75
C ARG A 31 0.44 -6.88 0.33
N LYS A 32 1.64 -6.76 -0.22
CA LYS A 32 2.39 -7.88 -0.78
C LYS A 32 3.43 -8.47 0.15
N ASN A 33 4.01 -7.66 1.03
CA ASN A 33 5.22 -8.03 1.78
C ASN A 33 5.02 -8.02 3.30
N VAL A 34 3.87 -7.54 3.80
CA VAL A 34 3.51 -7.71 5.20
C VAL A 34 2.62 -8.94 5.30
N ASP A 35 3.12 -9.97 5.99
CA ASP A 35 2.31 -11.14 6.32
C ASP A 35 1.07 -10.68 7.07
N TYR A 36 -0.09 -11.05 6.54
CA TYR A 36 -1.38 -10.74 7.14
C TYR A 36 -1.51 -11.49 8.46
N GLY A 37 -1.03 -10.89 9.55
CA GLY A 37 -1.36 -11.30 10.90
C GLY A 37 -2.86 -11.11 11.11
N GLU A 38 -3.63 -12.18 10.90
CA GLU A 38 -4.99 -12.42 11.36
C GLU A 38 -6.12 -11.45 10.95
N ALA A 39 -5.87 -10.41 10.14
CA ALA A 39 -6.93 -9.54 9.59
C ALA A 39 -7.36 -9.95 8.17
N GLN A 40 -7.23 -11.24 7.82
CA GLN A 40 -8.03 -11.78 6.73
C GLN A 40 -9.47 -11.90 7.23
N PHE A 41 -10.28 -10.85 7.04
CA PHE A 41 -11.69 -11.05 6.70
C PHE A 41 -11.73 -11.74 5.32
N ARG A 42 -11.24 -12.98 5.26
CA ARG A 42 -11.71 -13.91 4.27
C ARG A 42 -13.20 -13.96 4.51
N THR A 43 -13.96 -13.44 3.55
CA THR A 43 -15.24 -14.06 3.21
C THR A 43 -14.91 -15.55 3.04
N LYS A 44 -15.10 -16.32 4.11
CA LYS A 44 -14.95 -17.77 4.11
C LYS A 44 -15.84 -18.26 2.95
N PRO A 45 -15.31 -18.98 1.96
CA PRO A 45 -16.19 -19.73 1.09
C PRO A 45 -16.91 -20.72 2.00
N GLU A 46 -18.19 -20.48 2.19
CA GLU A 46 -19.13 -21.38 2.85
C GLU A 46 -19.38 -22.55 1.90
N ASP A 47 -18.35 -23.38 1.64
CA ASP A 47 -18.46 -24.56 0.74
C ASP A 47 -17.30 -25.57 0.89
N SER A 48 -16.53 -25.53 1.98
CA SER A 48 -15.49 -26.55 2.20
C SER A 48 -15.53 -27.06 3.64
N ASP A 49 -16.41 -28.02 3.91
CA ASP A 49 -16.28 -28.98 5.03
C ASP A 49 -17.16 -30.25 4.86
N ASP A 50 -17.57 -30.66 3.65
CA ASP A 50 -18.36 -31.89 3.42
C ASP A 50 -17.70 -32.90 2.46
N GLN A 51 -16.38 -33.08 2.55
CA GLN A 51 -15.75 -34.29 2.02
C GLN A 51 -14.71 -34.81 3.00
N ASP A 52 -15.17 -35.61 3.96
CA ASP A 52 -14.42 -36.67 4.62
C ASP A 52 -15.36 -37.50 5.51
N GLU A 53 -16.23 -38.33 4.91
CA GLU A 53 -16.71 -39.55 5.57
C GLU A 53 -16.69 -40.70 4.55
N ALA A 54 -15.83 -41.68 4.87
CA ALA A 54 -15.61 -42.95 4.17
C ALA A 54 -16.47 -44.07 4.77
#